data_AF-A0A2A6BGT4-F1
#
_entry.id   AF-A0A2A6BGT4-F1
#
_cell.length_a   1.000
_cell.length_b   1.000
_cell.length_c   1.000
_cell.angle_alpha   90.00
_cell.angle_beta   90.00
_cell.angle_gamma   90.00
#
_symmetry.space_group_name_H-M   'P 1'
#
loop_
_entity.id
_entity.type
_entity.pdbx_description
1 polymer ?
#
loop_
_entity_poly.entity_id
_entity_poly.type
_entity_poly.pdbx_seq_one_letter_code
_entity_poly.pdbx_strand_id
1 'polypeptide(L)'
;MTCAAPANNHTDFAKKEHLFPCLQEDSGIPTEPFLSAFQGLADFVGFMGTAFAPVKSDIAGNVRTRWLKDRIGQDTLQKLIASDLKDNGGKLGIATEGLLWLKRGQEFMLLMLIFMVRDYRKDKASTESLVSVINGAYEGSLKRHHGFISKQVFKVRILTF
;
A
#
# COMPACT_ATOMS: atom_id res chain seq x y z
N MET A 1 11.49 -11.04 14.77
CA MET A 1 10.47 -10.14 15.36
C MET A 1 9.16 -10.90 15.46
N THR A 2 8.57 -11.00 16.63
CA THR A 2 7.25 -11.63 16.83
C THR A 2 6.15 -10.63 16.46
N CYS A 3 5.37 -10.89 15.40
CA CYS A 3 4.15 -10.11 15.19
C CYS A 3 3.08 -10.64 16.14
N ALA A 4 2.99 -10.05 17.32
CA ALA A 4 1.84 -10.26 18.19
C ALA A 4 0.62 -9.61 17.53
N ALA A 5 -0.47 -10.35 17.41
CA ALA A 5 -1.75 -9.73 17.09
C ALA A 5 -2.11 -8.75 18.24
N PRO A 6 -2.58 -7.53 17.94
CA PRO A 6 -2.99 -6.60 18.97
C PRO A 6 -4.14 -7.18 19.79
N ALA A 7 -4.09 -7.00 21.12
CA ALA A 7 -5.05 -7.58 22.06
C ALA A 7 -6.48 -7.03 21.93
N ASN A 8 -6.69 -5.96 21.17
CA ASN A 8 -7.92 -5.18 21.15
C ASN A 8 -8.38 -4.92 19.70
N ASN A 9 -9.62 -5.23 19.37
CA ASN A 9 -10.15 -5.26 17.99
C ASN A 9 -10.79 -3.93 17.55
N HIS A 10 -10.62 -2.85 18.32
CA HIS A 10 -11.40 -1.62 18.19
C HIS A 10 -10.97 -0.70 17.03
N THR A 11 -9.84 -0.98 16.37
CA THR A 11 -9.33 -0.16 15.26
C THR A 11 -9.17 -1.00 14.00
N ASP A 12 -9.28 -0.39 12.82
CA ASP A 12 -9.09 -1.10 11.55
C ASP A 12 -7.70 -1.72 11.40
N PHE A 13 -6.69 -1.18 12.10
CA PHE A 13 -5.33 -1.71 12.16
C PHE A 13 -5.16 -2.92 13.08
N ALA A 14 -6.20 -3.29 13.83
CA ALA A 14 -6.15 -4.43 14.75
C ALA A 14 -6.74 -5.72 14.17
N LYS A 15 -7.40 -5.66 13.01
CA LYS A 15 -7.96 -6.83 12.32
C LYS A 15 -6.83 -7.67 11.74
N LYS A 16 -6.78 -8.96 12.09
CA LYS A 16 -5.66 -9.86 11.75
C LYS A 16 -5.46 -9.98 10.23
N GLU A 17 -6.55 -9.99 9.49
CA GLU A 17 -6.63 -10.01 8.02
C GLU A 17 -6.08 -8.74 7.35
N HIS A 18 -5.96 -7.64 8.09
CA HIS A 18 -5.39 -6.37 7.60
C HIS A 18 -3.91 -6.21 7.97
N LEU A 19 -3.34 -7.13 8.76
CA LEU A 19 -1.94 -7.09 9.13
C LEU A 19 -1.07 -7.66 8.01
N PHE A 20 0.00 -6.94 7.67
CA PHE A 20 1.03 -7.47 6.78
C PHE A 20 1.67 -8.73 7.39
N PRO A 21 2.00 -9.75 6.57
CA PRO A 21 2.56 -10.99 7.07
C PRO A 21 3.92 -10.76 7.74
N CYS A 22 4.20 -11.49 8.82
CA CYS A 22 5.57 -11.60 9.31
C CYS A 22 6.41 -12.27 8.24
N LEU A 23 7.54 -11.66 7.91
CA LEU A 23 8.51 -12.29 7.03
C LEU A 23 9.37 -13.24 7.87
N GLN A 24 9.50 -14.48 7.41
CA GLN A 24 10.55 -15.37 7.87
C GLN A 24 11.77 -15.13 6.98
N GLU A 25 12.97 -15.33 7.51
CA GLU A 25 14.18 -15.27 6.70
C GLU A 25 14.06 -16.26 5.53
N ASP A 26 14.44 -15.81 4.33
CA ASP A 26 14.50 -16.59 3.09
C ASP A 26 13.19 -17.24 2.58
N SER A 27 12.04 -16.99 3.21
CA SER A 27 10.76 -17.61 2.82
C SER A 27 10.00 -16.91 1.68
N GLY A 28 10.47 -15.74 1.24
CA GLY A 28 9.71 -14.85 0.35
C GLY A 28 8.48 -14.22 1.04
N ILE A 29 7.80 -13.32 0.32
CA ILE A 29 6.59 -12.62 0.83
C ILE A 29 5.37 -13.41 0.37
N PRO A 30 4.56 -14.01 1.27
CA PRO A 30 3.36 -14.75 0.87
C PRO A 30 2.37 -13.87 0.10
N THR A 31 2.03 -14.27 -1.13
CA THR A 31 1.23 -13.44 -2.06
C THR A 31 -0.17 -13.17 -1.53
N GLU A 32 -0.88 -14.20 -1.07
CA GLU A 32 -2.27 -14.06 -0.61
C GLU A 32 -2.38 -13.19 0.66
N PRO A 33 -1.61 -13.45 1.74
CA PRO A 33 -1.58 -12.55 2.89
C PRO A 33 -1.21 -11.11 2.55
N PHE A 34 -0.24 -10.91 1.64
CA PHE A 34 0.13 -9.56 1.20
C PHE A 34 -1.02 -8.83 0.50
N LEU A 35 -1.72 -9.50 -0.42
CA LEU A 35 -2.85 -8.91 -1.14
C LEU A 35 -4.02 -8.59 -0.21
N SER A 36 -4.32 -9.47 0.77
CA SER A 36 -5.35 -9.23 1.78
C SER A 36 -5.01 -8.03 2.67
N ALA A 37 -3.77 -7.93 3.15
CA ALA A 37 -3.32 -6.79 3.95
C ALA A 37 -3.39 -5.48 3.17
N PHE A 38 -3.03 -5.49 1.88
CA PHE A 38 -3.14 -4.32 1.02
C PHE A 38 -4.59 -3.88 0.82
N GLN A 39 -5.54 -4.82 0.71
CA GLN A 39 -6.97 -4.50 0.65
C GLN A 39 -7.43 -3.78 1.92
N GLY A 40 -7.03 -4.27 3.10
CA GLY A 40 -7.32 -3.60 4.38
C GLY A 40 -6.76 -2.18 4.45
N LEU A 41 -5.53 -1.97 3.96
CA LEU A 41 -4.93 -0.64 3.86
C LEU A 41 -5.71 0.27 2.90
N ALA A 42 -6.14 -0.26 1.75
CA ALA A 42 -6.95 0.49 0.81
C ALA A 42 -8.31 0.87 1.42
N ASP A 43 -8.91 -0.01 2.22
CA ASP A 43 -10.16 0.26 2.93
C ASP A 43 -10.01 1.37 3.95
N PHE A 44 -8.95 1.35 4.77
CA PHE A 44 -8.60 2.46 5.66
C PHE A 44 -8.54 3.81 4.93
N VAL A 45 -7.86 3.83 3.79
CA VAL A 45 -7.73 5.05 2.98
C VAL A 45 -9.08 5.50 2.40
N GLY A 46 -9.96 4.56 2.07
CA GLY A 46 -11.33 4.84 1.64
C GLY A 46 -12.14 5.64 2.67
N PHE A 47 -11.90 5.43 3.97
CA PHE A 47 -12.54 6.23 5.03
C PHE A 47 -12.07 7.68 5.06
N MET A 48 -10.85 7.95 4.59
CA MET A 48 -10.31 9.30 4.60
C MET A 48 -10.96 10.16 3.49
N GLY A 49 -11.48 9.55 2.40
CA GLY A 49 -12.28 10.25 1.40
C GLY A 49 -12.06 9.76 -0.04
N THR A 50 -12.87 10.27 -0.98
CA THR A 50 -12.87 9.86 -2.40
C THR A 50 -11.60 10.21 -3.18
N ALA A 51 -10.73 11.07 -2.62
CA ALA A 51 -9.45 11.46 -3.20
C ALA A 51 -8.54 10.27 -3.53
N PHE A 52 -8.74 9.13 -2.87
CA PHE A 52 -7.91 7.93 -3.02
C PHE A 52 -8.60 6.80 -3.80
N ALA A 53 -9.82 7.00 -4.32
CA ALA A 53 -10.55 5.99 -5.08
C ALA A 53 -9.79 5.43 -6.31
N PRO A 54 -8.99 6.21 -7.07
CA PRO A 54 -8.22 5.68 -8.20
C PRO A 54 -7.14 4.65 -7.82
N VAL A 55 -6.73 4.61 -6.55
CA VAL A 55 -5.71 3.67 -6.06
C VAL A 55 -6.29 2.25 -5.88
N LYS A 56 -7.62 2.11 -5.75
CA LYS A 56 -8.28 0.84 -5.39
C LYS A 56 -8.47 -0.16 -6.53
N SER A 57 -8.72 0.30 -7.77
CA SER A 57 -9.28 -0.57 -8.82
C SER A 57 -8.22 -1.35 -9.62
N ASP A 58 -7.26 -0.65 -10.23
CA ASP A 58 -6.55 -1.26 -11.37
C ASP A 58 -5.28 -2.03 -10.97
N ILE A 59 -4.59 -1.60 -9.92
CA ILE A 59 -3.24 -2.07 -9.63
C ILE A 59 -3.29 -3.40 -8.86
N ALA A 60 -4.10 -3.47 -7.80
CA ALA A 60 -4.29 -4.71 -7.02
C ALA A 60 -5.00 -5.80 -7.84
N GLY A 61 -5.95 -5.41 -8.70
CA GLY A 61 -6.66 -6.33 -9.61
C GLY A 61 -5.74 -7.05 -10.58
N ASN A 62 -4.73 -6.36 -11.12
CA ASN A 62 -3.76 -6.94 -12.04
C ASN A 62 -2.87 -7.98 -11.35
N VAL A 63 -2.38 -7.69 -10.14
CA VAL A 63 -1.59 -8.64 -9.35
C VAL A 63 -2.43 -9.85 -8.95
N ARG A 64 -3.68 -9.62 -8.53
CA ARG A 64 -4.63 -10.69 -8.17
C ARG A 64 -4.92 -11.60 -9.36
N THR A 65 -5.19 -11.03 -10.53
CA THR A 65 -5.44 -11.78 -11.77
C THR A 65 -4.25 -12.66 -12.14
N ARG A 66 -3.03 -12.13 -12.02
CA ARG A 66 -1.81 -12.92 -12.24
C ARG A 66 -1.70 -14.07 -11.25
N TRP A 67 -1.83 -13.80 -9.96
CA TRP A 67 -1.75 -14.82 -8.91
C TRP A 67 -2.74 -15.97 -9.12
N LEU A 68 -3.97 -15.67 -9.55
CA LEU A 68 -5.00 -16.67 -9.82
C LEU A 68 -4.67 -17.63 -10.98
N LYS A 69 -3.74 -17.28 -11.89
CA LYS A 69 -3.31 -18.17 -12.97
C LYS A 69 -2.53 -19.39 -12.46
N ASP A 70 -1.80 -19.23 -11.37
CA ASP A 70 -1.03 -20.30 -10.73
C ASP A 70 -0.78 -19.93 -9.25
N ARG A 71 -1.72 -20.33 -8.38
CA ARG A 71 -1.67 -19.98 -6.95
C ARG A 71 -0.53 -20.68 -6.21
N ILE A 72 -0.14 -21.88 -6.66
CA ILE A 72 0.89 -22.70 -6.01
C ILE A 72 2.28 -22.24 -6.47
N GLY A 73 2.49 -22.09 -7.77
CA GLY A 73 3.76 -21.61 -8.31
C GLY A 73 4.03 -20.13 -8.02
N GLN A 74 3.01 -19.35 -7.66
CA GLN A 74 3.12 -17.93 -7.30
C GLN A 74 2.68 -17.66 -5.85
N ASP A 75 2.91 -18.63 -4.96
CA ASP A 75 2.65 -18.54 -3.52
C ASP A 75 3.39 -17.37 -2.83
N THR A 76 4.45 -16.85 -3.45
CA THR A 76 5.24 -15.69 -3.00
C THR A 76 5.36 -14.64 -4.09
N LEU A 77 5.48 -13.37 -3.70
CA LEU A 77 5.61 -12.25 -4.64
C LEU A 77 6.85 -12.41 -5.54
N GLN A 78 7.94 -12.96 -5.00
CA GLN A 78 9.17 -13.23 -5.74
C GLN A 78 8.93 -14.22 -6.88
N LYS A 79 8.22 -15.33 -6.63
CA LYS A 79 7.88 -16.29 -7.67
C LYS A 79 6.88 -15.71 -8.67
N LEU A 80 5.92 -14.90 -8.23
CA LEU A 80 4.99 -14.17 -9.10
C LEU A 80 5.75 -13.26 -10.07
N ILE A 81 6.69 -12.45 -9.55
CA ILE A 81 7.54 -11.56 -10.36
C ILE A 81 8.40 -12.35 -11.33
N ALA A 82 9.06 -13.42 -10.86
CA ALA A 82 9.91 -14.26 -11.72
C ALA A 82 9.11 -14.90 -12.87
N SER A 83 7.90 -15.39 -12.58
CA SER A 83 6.97 -15.94 -13.56
C SER A 83 6.53 -14.86 -14.57
N ASP A 84 6.17 -13.67 -14.09
CA ASP A 84 5.74 -12.57 -14.95
C ASP A 84 6.88 -12.04 -15.85
N LEU A 85 8.10 -11.91 -15.32
CA LEU A 85 9.28 -11.56 -16.12
C LEU A 85 9.57 -12.61 -17.20
N LYS A 86 9.50 -13.90 -16.85
CA LYS A 86 9.73 -15.01 -17.78
C LYS A 86 8.77 -14.94 -18.97
N ASP A 87 7.48 -14.74 -18.71
CA ASP A 87 6.44 -14.67 -19.75
C ASP A 87 6.56 -13.43 -20.63
N ASN A 88 7.19 -12.36 -20.11
CA ASN A 88 7.35 -11.08 -20.81
C ASN A 88 8.78 -10.87 -21.33
N GLY A 89 9.56 -11.94 -21.52
CA GLY A 89 10.90 -11.87 -22.12
C GLY A 89 11.88 -11.01 -21.31
N GLY A 90 11.79 -11.07 -19.97
CA GLY A 90 12.60 -10.29 -19.04
C GLY A 90 12.12 -8.85 -18.80
N LYS A 91 11.02 -8.42 -19.43
CA LYS A 91 10.41 -7.11 -19.20
C LYS A 91 9.34 -7.17 -18.10
N LEU A 92 9.06 -6.04 -17.48
CA LEU A 92 7.98 -5.93 -16.50
C LEU A 92 6.65 -6.18 -17.20
N GLY A 93 5.93 -7.23 -16.80
CA GLY A 93 4.53 -7.42 -17.17
C GLY A 93 3.62 -6.56 -16.28
N ILE A 94 2.33 -6.54 -16.65
CA ILE A 94 1.30 -5.73 -15.98
C ILE A 94 1.26 -6.01 -14.47
N ALA A 95 1.47 -7.26 -14.05
CA ALA A 95 1.44 -7.62 -12.63
C ALA A 95 2.67 -7.11 -11.87
N THR A 96 3.87 -7.21 -12.46
CA THR A 96 5.09 -6.69 -11.84
C THR A 96 5.09 -5.16 -11.79
N GLU A 97 4.63 -4.49 -12.86
CA GLU A 97 4.40 -3.04 -12.84
C GLU A 97 3.36 -2.66 -11.78
N GLY A 98 2.29 -3.46 -11.66
CA GLY A 98 1.29 -3.32 -10.62
C GLY A 98 1.93 -3.34 -9.23
N LEU A 99 2.71 -4.38 -8.91
CA LEU A 99 3.43 -4.51 -7.64
C LEU A 99 4.37 -3.32 -7.37
N LEU A 100 5.06 -2.79 -8.39
CA LEU A 100 5.91 -1.61 -8.23
C LEU A 100 5.10 -0.39 -7.78
N TRP A 101 3.93 -0.16 -8.38
CA TRP A 101 3.05 0.93 -7.97
C TRP A 101 2.40 0.71 -6.61
N LEU A 102 2.02 -0.55 -6.27
CA LEU A 102 1.55 -0.89 -4.92
C LEU A 102 2.61 -0.54 -3.88
N LYS A 103 3.87 -0.95 -4.10
CA LYS A 103 4.98 -0.66 -3.19
C LYS A 103 5.18 0.84 -2.98
N ARG A 104 5.09 1.65 -4.04
CA ARG A 104 5.17 3.12 -3.94
C ARG A 104 4.00 3.71 -3.15
N GLY A 105 2.79 3.19 -3.33
CA GLY A 105 1.62 3.55 -2.54
C GLY A 105 1.75 3.15 -1.06
N GLN A 106 2.32 1.98 -0.77
CA GLN A 106 2.60 1.54 0.60
C GLN A 106 3.61 2.45 1.29
N GLU A 107 4.68 2.88 0.61
CA GLU A 107 5.64 3.85 1.16
C GLU A 107 4.97 5.17 1.56
N PHE A 108 4.08 5.68 0.70
CA PHE A 108 3.28 6.86 1.01
C PHE A 108 2.44 6.67 2.27
N MET A 109 1.70 5.56 2.35
CA MET A 109 0.86 5.24 3.49
C MET A 109 1.65 5.07 4.79
N LEU A 110 2.80 4.40 4.72
CA LEU A 110 3.69 4.24 5.85
C LEU A 110 4.18 5.59 6.38
N LEU A 111 4.65 6.49 5.50
CA LEU A 111 5.09 7.82 5.91
C LEU A 111 3.95 8.64 6.51
N MET A 112 2.75 8.56 5.92
CA MET A 112 1.56 9.25 6.44
C MET A 112 1.26 8.81 7.87
N LEU A 113 1.20 7.50 8.13
CA LEU A 113 0.95 6.95 9.47
C LEU A 113 2.06 7.32 10.46
N ILE A 114 3.33 7.28 10.04
CA ILE A 114 4.46 7.72 10.86
C ILE A 114 4.30 9.18 11.25
N PHE A 115 3.93 10.07 10.32
CA PHE A 115 3.74 11.49 10.58
C PHE A 115 2.53 11.76 11.47
N MET A 116 1.40 11.07 11.27
CA MET A 116 0.25 11.15 12.19
C MET A 116 0.64 10.81 13.63
N VAL A 117 1.33 9.67 13.83
CA VAL A 117 1.76 9.23 15.16
C VAL A 117 2.79 10.17 15.76
N ARG A 118 3.76 10.64 14.95
CA ARG A 118 4.81 11.56 15.39
C ARG A 118 4.22 12.90 15.84
N ASP A 119 3.37 13.49 15.03
CA ASP A 119 2.80 14.81 15.29
C ASP A 119 1.89 14.73 16.52
N TYR A 120 1.03 13.72 16.64
CA TYR A 120 0.25 13.48 17.87
C TYR A 120 1.12 13.25 19.10
N ARG A 121 2.25 12.55 18.99
CA ARG A 121 3.16 12.33 20.13
C ARG A 121 3.88 13.59 20.59
N LYS A 122 4.02 14.61 19.73
CA LYS A 122 4.74 15.85 20.03
C LYS A 122 3.99 16.70 21.07
N ASP A 123 2.69 16.89 20.90
CA ASP A 123 1.89 17.81 21.71
C ASP A 123 0.58 17.20 22.24
N LYS A 124 0.20 15.99 21.80
CA LYS A 124 -1.07 15.32 22.12
C LYS A 124 -2.31 16.10 21.68
N ALA A 125 -2.14 17.10 20.82
CA ALA A 125 -3.24 17.89 20.29
C ALA A 125 -3.95 17.13 19.17
N SER A 126 -5.28 17.22 19.13
CA SER A 126 -6.05 16.84 17.97
C SER A 126 -5.96 17.92 16.90
N THR A 127 -5.95 17.52 15.63
CA THR A 127 -6.03 18.42 14.48
C THR A 127 -7.21 18.02 13.61
N GLU A 128 -7.94 19.02 13.12
CA GLU A 128 -9.02 18.83 12.14
C GLU A 128 -8.47 18.69 10.70
N SER A 129 -7.19 18.99 10.48
CA SER A 129 -6.56 18.93 9.15
C SER A 129 -5.39 17.95 9.11
N LEU A 130 -5.39 17.10 8.09
CA LEU A 130 -4.29 16.18 7.75
C LEU A 130 -3.43 16.67 6.57
N VAL A 131 -3.69 17.87 6.05
CA VAL A 131 -3.05 18.39 4.83
C VAL A 131 -1.52 18.40 4.92
N SER A 132 -0.97 18.82 6.07
CA SER A 132 0.49 18.84 6.30
C SER A 132 1.09 17.43 6.29
N VAL A 133 0.44 16.49 6.98
CA VAL A 133 0.82 15.07 7.06
C VAL A 133 0.82 14.44 5.67
N ILE A 134 -0.28 14.60 4.93
CA ILE A 134 -0.46 14.00 3.60
C ILE A 134 0.53 14.62 2.60
N ASN A 135 0.76 15.93 2.63
CA ASN A 135 1.76 16.58 1.78
C ASN A 135 3.16 16.06 2.08
N GLY A 136 3.57 16.05 3.35
CA GLY A 136 4.89 15.55 3.74
C GLY A 136 5.11 14.10 3.28
N ALA A 137 4.11 13.24 3.47
CA ALA A 137 4.18 11.85 3.04
C ALA A 137 4.32 11.74 1.52
N TYR A 138 3.59 12.55 0.74
CA TYR A 138 3.67 12.58 -0.72
C TYR A 138 5.02 13.02 -1.23
N GLU A 139 5.58 14.09 -0.66
CA GLU A 139 6.90 14.60 -1.03
C GLU A 139 8.00 13.58 -0.76
N GLY A 140 7.92 12.86 0.36
CA GLY A 140 8.86 11.80 0.73
C GLY A 140 8.73 10.50 -0.06
N SER A 141 7.69 10.30 -0.86
CA SER A 141 7.40 9.01 -1.51
C SER A 141 6.98 9.12 -2.99
N LEU A 142 5.71 9.42 -3.26
CA LEU A 142 5.08 9.33 -4.59
C LEU A 142 5.47 10.47 -5.53
N LYS A 143 5.78 11.66 -5.02
CA LYS A 143 6.05 12.86 -5.83
C LYS A 143 7.11 12.65 -6.90
N ARG A 144 8.16 11.90 -6.60
CA ARG A 144 9.25 11.59 -7.55
C ARG A 144 8.81 10.68 -8.70
N HIS A 145 7.74 9.91 -8.53
CA HIS A 145 7.21 8.97 -9.52
C HIS A 145 6.05 9.54 -10.34
N HIS A 146 5.48 10.67 -9.93
CA HIS A 146 4.36 11.31 -10.61
C HIS A 146 4.82 12.31 -11.69
N GLY A 147 4.21 12.19 -12.87
CA GLY A 147 4.31 13.21 -13.92
C GLY A 147 3.61 14.51 -13.54
N PHE A 148 3.74 15.54 -14.39
CA PHE A 148 3.16 16.87 -14.14
C PHE A 148 1.65 16.82 -13.85
N ILE A 149 0.87 16.10 -14.67
CA ILE A 149 -0.58 15.99 -14.52
C ILE A 149 -0.93 15.32 -13.17
N SER A 150 -0.31 14.19 -12.84
CA SER A 150 -0.56 13.48 -11.59
C SER A 150 -0.21 14.31 -10.35
N LYS A 151 0.80 15.19 -10.43
CA LYS A 151 1.13 16.17 -9.39
C LYS A 151 0.03 17.21 -9.22
N GLN A 152 -0.53 17.74 -10.31
CA GLN A 152 -1.63 18.72 -10.25
C GLN A 152 -2.90 18.08 -9.67
N VAL A 153 -3.25 16.87 -10.11
CA VAL A 153 -4.41 16.14 -9.57
C VAL A 153 -4.26 15.93 -8.06
N PHE A 154 -3.07 15.53 -7.60
CA PHE A 154 -2.80 15.37 -6.17
C PHE A 154 -2.99 16.69 -5.39
N LYS A 155 -2.44 17.79 -5.90
CA LYS A 155 -2.56 19.12 -5.29
C LYS A 155 -4.03 19.56 -5.15
N VAL A 156 -4.86 19.30 -6.15
CA VAL A 156 -6.30 19.64 -6.08
C VAL A 156 -7.01 18.78 -5.04
N ARG A 157 -6.73 17.46 -5.01
CA ARG A 157 -7.39 16.52 -4.09
C ARG A 157 -7.02 16.75 -2.61
N ILE A 158 -5.81 17.22 -2.33
CA ILE A 158 -5.40 17.49 -0.95
C ILE A 158 -6.01 18.79 -0.39
N LEU A 159 -6.36 19.75 -1.26
CA LEU A 159 -7.00 21.00 -0.86
C LEU A 159 -8.48 20.81 -0.48
N THR A 160 -9.05 19.67 -0.83
CA THR A 160 -10.42 19.28 -0.47
C THR A 160 -10.47 18.38 0.77
N PHE A 161 -9.40 18.37 1.58
CA PHE A 161 -9.15 17.47 2.71
C PHE A 161 -8.88 18.22 4.01
#